data_AF-A0A6I8LNJ8-F1
#
_entry.id   AF-A0A6I8LNJ8-F1
#
_cell.length_a   1.000
_cell.length_b   1.000
_cell.length_c   1.000
_cell.angle_alpha   90.00
_cell.angle_beta   90.00
_cell.angle_gamma   90.00
#
_symmetry.space_group_name_H-M   'P 1'
#
loop_
_entity.id
_entity.type
_entity.pdbx_description
1 polymer ?
#
loop_
_entity_poly.entity_id
_entity_poly.type
_entity_poly.pdbx_seq_one_letter_code
_entity_poly.pdbx_strand_id
1 'polypeptide(L)'
;MGTQGGSRRAWTLGLLTGALFAAGLVVLEATVVWPDGPWWVVALTGLGAGGFFGAVMGPVLASAERAMWQACGEDLTWPEFRAAAKASRSGRVPADPRLHAAATRLTVHQLVQHRRRRRSTIISCSLIAGFTLINAVVGNLLALFAAGAIVVVVAAFLYERVRLRKALLRLRLRAER
;
A
#
# COMPACT_ATOMS: atom_id res chain seq x y z
N MET A 1 -12.11 -21.56 -12.55
CA MET A 1 -13.13 -21.30 -11.49
C MET A 1 -12.43 -20.84 -10.22
N GLY A 2 -12.58 -19.58 -9.78
CA GLY A 2 -11.89 -19.10 -8.58
C GLY A 2 -11.94 -17.58 -8.28
N THR A 3 -12.82 -16.80 -8.93
CA THR A 3 -12.77 -15.32 -8.87
C THR A 3 -13.71 -14.66 -7.85
N GLN A 4 -14.68 -15.38 -7.28
CA GLN A 4 -15.63 -14.79 -6.32
C GLN A 4 -15.01 -14.43 -4.96
N GLY A 5 -13.97 -15.16 -4.51
CA GLY A 5 -13.30 -14.89 -3.24
C GLY A 5 -12.36 -13.68 -3.26
N GLY A 6 -11.84 -13.32 -4.44
CA GLY A 6 -10.91 -12.19 -4.61
C GLY A 6 -11.63 -10.84 -4.55
N SER A 7 -12.81 -10.72 -5.20
CA SER A 7 -13.54 -9.45 -5.21
C SER A 7 -14.03 -9.08 -3.81
N ARG A 8 -14.62 -10.01 -3.05
CA ARG A 8 -15.11 -9.75 -1.69
C ARG A 8 -13.99 -9.27 -0.78
N ARG A 9 -12.80 -9.90 -0.82
CA ARG A 9 -11.64 -9.48 -0.02
C ARG A 9 -11.12 -8.10 -0.41
N ALA A 10 -11.03 -7.80 -1.70
CA ALA A 10 -10.61 -6.48 -2.16
C ALA A 10 -11.60 -5.38 -1.72
N TRP A 11 -12.90 -5.67 -1.74
CA TRP A 11 -13.93 -4.78 -1.22
C TRP A 11 -13.84 -4.62 0.30
N THR A 12 -13.64 -5.71 1.06
CA THR A 12 -13.45 -5.62 2.52
C THR A 12 -12.22 -4.80 2.87
N LEU A 13 -11.10 -5.02 2.18
CA LEU A 13 -9.89 -4.23 2.39
C LEU A 13 -10.10 -2.77 1.99
N GLY A 14 -10.78 -2.51 0.87
CA GLY A 14 -11.15 -1.16 0.42
C GLY A 14 -12.00 -0.41 1.45
N LEU A 15 -13.06 -1.05 1.95
CA LEU A 15 -13.91 -0.51 3.02
C LEU A 15 -13.15 -0.28 4.31
N LEU A 16 -12.28 -1.21 4.71
CA LEU A 16 -11.48 -1.07 5.93
C LEU A 16 -10.46 0.07 5.81
N THR A 17 -9.81 0.21 4.65
CA THR A 17 -8.93 1.36 4.38
C THR A 17 -9.71 2.66 4.30
N GLY A 18 -10.92 2.65 3.72
CA GLY A 18 -11.81 3.81 3.67
C GLY A 18 -12.30 4.24 5.05
N ALA A 19 -12.63 3.28 5.92
CA ALA A 19 -13.05 3.55 7.29
C ALA A 19 -11.91 4.11 8.14
N LEU A 20 -10.69 3.56 8.01
CA LEU A 20 -9.51 4.12 8.69
C LEU A 20 -9.19 5.54 8.18
N PHE A 21 -9.31 5.76 6.87
CA PHE A 21 -9.15 7.08 6.28
C PHE A 21 -10.23 8.06 6.78
N ALA A 22 -11.50 7.65 6.79
CA ALA A 22 -12.60 8.45 7.35
C ALA A 22 -12.32 8.82 8.80
N ALA A 23 -11.97 7.86 9.65
CA ALA A 23 -11.68 8.12 11.06
C ALA A 23 -10.52 9.11 11.23
N GLY A 24 -9.44 8.94 10.47
CA GLY A 24 -8.31 9.87 10.47
C GLY A 24 -8.71 11.28 10.00
N LEU A 25 -9.54 11.37 8.96
CA LEU A 25 -10.02 12.64 8.42
C LEU A 25 -10.99 13.35 9.36
N VAL A 26 -11.91 12.63 10.01
CA VAL A 26 -12.80 13.16 11.06
C VAL A 26 -12.00 13.73 12.20
N VAL A 27 -10.99 12.98 12.70
CA VAL A 27 -10.13 13.47 13.79
C VAL A 27 -9.36 14.71 13.34
N LEU A 28 -8.78 14.69 12.14
CA LEU A 28 -8.07 15.85 11.59
C LEU A 28 -9.00 17.05 11.46
N GLU A 29 -10.17 16.90 10.85
CA GLU A 29 -11.10 18.01 10.67
C GLU A 29 -11.60 18.56 12.00
N ALA A 30 -11.97 17.68 12.95
CA ALA A 30 -12.49 18.07 14.26
C ALA A 30 -11.45 18.71 15.19
N THR A 31 -10.17 18.50 14.94
CA THR A 31 -9.09 19.00 15.83
C THR A 31 -8.25 20.10 15.20
N VAL A 32 -8.22 20.17 13.87
CA VAL A 32 -7.30 21.04 13.12
C VAL A 32 -8.04 21.97 12.17
N VAL A 33 -8.87 21.42 11.29
CA VAL A 33 -9.38 22.19 10.14
C VAL A 33 -10.56 23.05 10.56
N TRP A 34 -11.46 22.49 11.38
CA TRP A 34 -12.66 23.16 11.83
C TRP A 34 -13.04 22.73 13.25
N PRO A 35 -12.24 23.14 14.27
CA PRO A 35 -12.44 22.69 15.65
C PRO A 35 -13.77 23.17 16.25
N ASP A 36 -14.23 24.36 15.89
CA ASP A 36 -15.52 24.91 16.30
C ASP A 36 -16.66 24.53 15.32
N GLY A 37 -16.37 23.64 14.36
CA GLY A 37 -17.34 23.18 13.38
C GLY A 37 -18.41 22.28 14.00
N PRO A 38 -19.61 22.22 13.39
CA PRO A 38 -20.61 21.26 13.85
C PRO A 38 -20.09 19.83 13.68
N TRP A 39 -20.05 19.06 14.75
CA TRP A 39 -19.50 17.70 14.76
C TRP A 39 -20.10 16.79 13.67
N TRP A 40 -21.37 17.01 13.32
CA TRP A 40 -22.07 16.24 12.29
C TRP A 40 -21.58 16.58 10.87
N VAL A 41 -21.15 17.82 10.62
CA VAL A 41 -20.56 18.22 9.32
C VAL A 41 -19.23 17.51 9.14
N VAL A 42 -18.38 17.54 10.16
CA VAL A 42 -17.07 16.87 10.19
C VAL A 42 -17.21 15.35 10.03
N ALA A 43 -18.23 14.75 10.66
CA ALA A 43 -18.53 13.34 10.49
C ALA A 43 -18.96 13.01 9.05
N LEU A 44 -19.81 13.84 8.44
CA LEU A 44 -20.29 13.63 7.07
C LEU A 44 -19.19 13.81 6.02
N THR A 45 -18.32 14.81 6.16
CA THR A 45 -17.16 15.02 5.28
C THR A 45 -16.20 13.84 5.38
N GLY A 46 -15.87 13.40 6.59
CA GLY A 46 -15.02 12.24 6.82
C GLY A 46 -15.58 10.94 6.26
N LEU A 47 -16.87 10.65 6.50
CA LEU A 47 -17.54 9.47 5.95
C LEU A 47 -17.66 9.53 4.43
N GLY A 48 -17.99 10.70 3.87
CA GLY A 48 -18.07 10.90 2.43
C GLY A 48 -16.72 10.68 1.74
N ALA A 49 -15.67 11.32 2.26
CA ALA A 49 -14.32 11.19 1.72
C ALA A 49 -13.78 9.76 1.89
N GLY A 50 -14.01 9.12 3.04
CA GLY A 50 -13.58 7.73 3.26
C GLY A 50 -14.37 6.69 2.47
N GLY A 51 -15.67 6.92 2.26
CA GLY A 51 -16.51 6.09 1.38
C GLY A 51 -16.03 6.18 -0.07
N PHE A 52 -15.80 7.41 -0.57
CA PHE A 52 -15.23 7.63 -1.90
C PHE A 52 -13.84 6.99 -2.02
N PHE A 53 -12.97 7.21 -1.05
CA PHE A 53 -11.63 6.64 -1.02
C PHE A 53 -11.68 5.10 -1.05
N GLY A 54 -12.53 4.48 -0.23
CA GLY A 54 -12.72 3.02 -0.21
C GLY A 54 -13.25 2.48 -1.54
N ALA A 55 -14.21 3.19 -2.15
CA ALA A 55 -14.80 2.82 -3.44
C ALA A 55 -13.79 2.91 -4.60
N VAL A 56 -12.86 3.88 -4.56
CA VAL A 56 -11.79 4.02 -5.56
C VAL A 56 -10.66 3.01 -5.30
N MET A 57 -10.27 2.83 -4.03
CA MET A 57 -9.15 1.96 -3.67
C MET A 57 -9.46 0.47 -3.86
N GLY A 58 -10.70 0.03 -3.68
CA GLY A 58 -11.11 -1.37 -3.89
C GLY A 58 -10.77 -1.90 -5.29
N PRO A 59 -11.24 -1.27 -6.37
CA PRO A 59 -10.88 -1.62 -7.75
C PRO A 59 -9.39 -1.51 -8.04
N VAL A 60 -8.70 -0.51 -7.48
CA VAL A 60 -7.25 -0.35 -7.63
C VAL A 60 -6.49 -1.50 -6.97
N LEU A 61 -6.89 -1.92 -5.77
CA LEU A 61 -6.31 -3.06 -5.06
C LEU A 61 -6.61 -4.38 -5.81
N ALA A 62 -7.84 -4.56 -6.28
CA ALA A 62 -8.23 -5.74 -7.05
C ALA A 62 -7.45 -5.84 -8.38
N SER A 63 -7.27 -4.73 -9.09
CA SER A 63 -6.49 -4.69 -10.33
C SER A 63 -5.00 -4.93 -10.08
N ALA A 64 -4.46 -4.40 -8.98
CA ALA A 64 -3.09 -4.67 -8.57
C ALA A 64 -2.88 -6.17 -8.21
N GLU A 65 -3.82 -6.78 -7.50
CA GLU A 65 -3.77 -8.21 -7.15
C GLU A 65 -3.84 -9.09 -8.41
N ARG A 66 -4.72 -8.74 -9.37
CA ARG A 66 -4.78 -9.42 -10.67
C ARG A 66 -3.49 -9.28 -11.47
N ALA A 67 -2.89 -8.09 -11.51
CA ALA A 67 -1.62 -7.88 -12.20
C ALA A 67 -0.48 -8.68 -11.55
N MET A 68 -0.47 -8.80 -10.22
CA MET A 68 0.49 -9.66 -9.51
C MET A 68 0.27 -11.14 -9.83
N TRP A 69 -0.99 -11.58 -9.90
CA TRP A 69 -1.35 -12.94 -10.28
C TRP A 69 -0.83 -13.28 -11.69
N GLN A 70 -1.15 -12.44 -12.67
CA GLN A 70 -0.70 -12.59 -14.06
C GLN A 70 0.83 -12.61 -14.16
N ALA A 71 1.53 -11.83 -13.33
CA ALA A 71 2.99 -11.82 -13.31
C ALA A 71 3.63 -13.13 -12.76
N CYS A 72 2.89 -13.94 -12.00
CA CYS A 72 3.39 -15.23 -11.49
C CYS A 72 3.38 -16.34 -12.53
N GLY A 73 2.51 -16.23 -13.52
CA GLY A 73 2.04 -17.36 -14.34
C GLY A 73 0.68 -17.86 -13.82
N GLU A 74 -0.27 -18.04 -14.74
CA GLU A 74 -1.67 -18.37 -14.40
C GLU A 74 -1.87 -19.81 -13.94
N ASP A 75 -0.83 -20.64 -14.05
CA ASP A 75 -0.86 -22.07 -13.76
C ASP A 75 -0.86 -22.41 -12.25
N LEU A 76 -0.73 -21.40 -11.38
CA LEU A 76 -0.64 -21.59 -9.93
C LEU A 76 -2.03 -21.59 -9.29
N THR A 77 -2.22 -22.42 -8.27
CA THR A 77 -3.40 -22.33 -7.41
C THR A 77 -3.31 -21.13 -6.44
N TRP A 78 -4.44 -20.68 -5.89
CA TRP A 78 -4.46 -19.52 -4.98
C TRP A 78 -3.54 -19.67 -3.74
N PRO A 79 -3.47 -20.85 -3.09
CA PRO A 79 -2.52 -21.09 -2.01
C PRO A 79 -1.05 -21.00 -2.47
N GLU A 80 -0.72 -21.52 -3.64
CA GLU A 80 0.63 -21.50 -4.21
C GLU A 80 1.08 -20.07 -4.55
N PHE A 81 0.20 -19.26 -5.15
CA PHE A 81 0.46 -17.84 -5.35
C PHE A 81 0.73 -17.12 -4.02
N ARG A 82 -0.03 -17.41 -2.97
CA ARG A 82 0.21 -16.80 -1.65
C ARG A 82 1.57 -17.21 -1.08
N ALA A 83 1.95 -18.47 -1.25
CA ALA A 83 3.26 -18.97 -0.85
C ALA A 83 4.37 -18.26 -1.64
N ALA A 84 4.22 -18.14 -2.97
CA ALA A 84 5.15 -17.42 -3.85
C ALA A 84 5.24 -15.92 -3.49
N ALA A 85 4.11 -15.27 -3.20
CA ALA A 85 4.04 -13.86 -2.77
C ALA A 85 4.60 -13.62 -1.37
N LYS A 86 4.59 -14.63 -0.50
CA LYS A 86 5.27 -14.57 0.81
C LYS A 86 6.78 -14.80 0.64
N ALA A 87 7.17 -15.74 -0.23
CA ALA A 87 8.56 -16.01 -0.57
C ALA A 87 9.23 -14.79 -1.23
N SER A 88 8.55 -14.14 -2.18
CA SER A 88 9.04 -12.96 -2.90
C SER A 88 9.37 -11.78 -1.98
N ARG A 89 8.58 -11.61 -0.90
CA ARG A 89 8.75 -10.54 0.11
C ARG A 89 9.76 -10.87 1.21
N SER A 90 9.95 -12.15 1.53
CA SER A 90 10.87 -12.59 2.57
C SER A 90 12.27 -12.93 2.03
N GLY A 91 12.38 -13.21 0.73
CA GLY A 91 13.57 -13.78 0.12
C GLY A 91 13.82 -15.24 0.53
N ARG A 92 12.82 -15.91 1.12
CA ARG A 92 12.90 -17.34 1.43
C ARG A 92 12.74 -18.12 0.13
N VAL A 93 13.66 -19.04 -0.12
CA VAL A 93 13.66 -19.90 -1.31
C VAL A 93 12.70 -21.07 -1.08
N PRO A 94 11.63 -21.21 -1.88
CA PRO A 94 10.77 -22.40 -1.84
C PRO A 94 11.53 -23.63 -2.33
N ALA A 95 11.17 -24.82 -1.82
CA ALA A 95 11.76 -26.09 -2.29
C ALA A 95 11.26 -26.47 -3.70
N ASP A 96 10.02 -26.10 -4.03
CA ASP A 96 9.44 -26.34 -5.36
C ASP A 96 10.02 -25.34 -6.39
N PRO A 97 10.63 -25.83 -7.50
CA PRO A 97 11.14 -25.00 -8.59
C PRO A 97 10.09 -24.07 -9.21
N ARG A 98 8.82 -24.50 -9.29
CA ARG A 98 7.73 -23.70 -9.87
C ARG A 98 7.42 -22.48 -8.99
N LEU A 99 7.27 -22.71 -7.68
CA LEU A 99 7.08 -21.63 -6.69
C LEU A 99 8.29 -20.70 -6.64
N HIS A 100 9.51 -21.23 -6.79
CA HIS A 100 10.72 -20.44 -6.83
C HIS A 100 10.76 -19.50 -8.05
N ALA A 101 10.45 -20.00 -9.25
CA ALA A 101 10.37 -19.21 -10.47
C ALA A 101 9.29 -18.11 -10.35
N ALA A 102 8.10 -18.47 -9.83
CA ALA A 102 7.01 -17.53 -9.61
C ALA A 102 7.36 -16.43 -8.60
N ALA A 103 7.98 -16.79 -7.46
CA ALA A 103 8.44 -15.84 -6.46
C ALA A 103 9.47 -14.86 -7.06
N THR A 104 10.38 -15.36 -7.90
CA THR A 104 11.39 -14.53 -8.57
C THR A 104 10.74 -13.55 -9.56
N ARG A 105 9.79 -14.00 -10.39
CA ARG A 105 9.02 -13.14 -11.30
C ARG A 105 8.26 -12.06 -10.54
N LEU A 106 7.60 -12.41 -9.44
CA LEU A 106 6.92 -11.47 -8.55
C LEU A 106 7.86 -10.40 -7.99
N THR A 107 9.02 -10.80 -7.45
CA THR A 107 9.97 -9.84 -6.89
C THR A 107 10.46 -8.86 -7.96
N VAL A 108 10.73 -9.35 -9.19
CA VAL A 108 11.10 -8.48 -10.32
C VAL A 108 9.95 -7.53 -10.68
N HIS A 109 8.72 -8.03 -10.80
CA HIS A 109 7.56 -7.22 -11.10
C HIS A 109 7.34 -6.11 -10.06
N GLN A 110 7.42 -6.44 -8.77
CA GLN A 110 7.31 -5.48 -7.67
C GLN A 110 8.42 -4.43 -7.74
N LEU A 111 9.66 -4.81 -8.06
CA LEU A 111 10.77 -3.89 -8.20
C LEU A 111 10.58 -2.92 -9.37
N VAL A 112 10.03 -3.39 -10.50
CA VAL A 112 9.71 -2.56 -11.67
C VAL A 112 8.57 -1.60 -11.34
N GLN A 113 7.50 -2.06 -10.71
CA GLN A 113 6.40 -1.21 -10.28
C GLN A 113 6.86 -0.14 -9.29
N HIS A 114 7.68 -0.51 -8.30
CA HIS A 114 8.26 0.42 -7.34
C HIS A 114 9.09 1.51 -8.05
N ARG A 115 9.92 1.13 -9.02
CA ARG A 115 10.72 2.08 -9.82
C ARG A 115 9.84 3.04 -10.62
N ARG A 116 8.74 2.57 -11.23
CA ARG A 116 7.81 3.41 -11.99
C ARG A 116 7.06 4.40 -11.08
N ARG A 117 6.57 3.94 -9.92
CA ARG A 117 5.80 4.75 -8.97
C ARG A 117 6.68 5.65 -8.10
N ARG A 118 7.98 5.40 -8.01
CA ARG A 118 8.89 6.15 -7.14
C ARG A 118 8.79 7.66 -7.33
N ARG A 119 8.82 8.13 -8.58
CA ARG A 119 8.81 9.57 -8.84
C ARG A 119 7.49 10.20 -8.42
N SER A 120 6.35 9.59 -8.78
CA SER A 120 5.03 10.10 -8.40
C SER A 120 4.83 10.05 -6.89
N THR A 121 5.19 8.95 -6.22
CA THR A 121 5.06 8.83 -4.76
C THR A 121 5.92 9.84 -4.02
N ILE A 122 7.18 10.05 -4.43
CA ILE A 122 8.04 11.07 -3.80
C ILE A 122 7.44 12.46 -3.99
N ILE A 123 7.00 12.81 -5.20
CA ILE A 123 6.38 14.12 -5.47
C ILE A 123 5.15 14.33 -4.59
N SER A 124 4.22 13.37 -4.58
CA SER A 124 3.01 13.46 -3.77
C SER A 124 3.33 13.54 -2.27
N CYS A 125 4.22 12.70 -1.75
CA CYS A 125 4.62 12.77 -0.34
C CYS A 125 5.30 14.10 0.02
N SER A 126 6.16 14.63 -0.85
CA SER A 126 6.81 15.93 -0.63
C SER A 126 5.80 17.08 -0.60
N LEU A 127 4.81 17.06 -1.49
CA LEU A 127 3.73 18.06 -1.50
C LEU A 127 2.90 18.00 -0.21
N ILE A 128 2.49 16.80 0.22
CA ILE A 128 1.74 16.62 1.46
C ILE A 128 2.59 17.05 2.66
N ALA A 129 3.86 16.66 2.72
CA ALA A 129 4.78 17.06 3.79
C ALA A 129 4.94 18.58 3.85
N GLY A 130 5.13 19.25 2.71
CA GLY A 130 5.24 20.71 2.63
C GLY A 130 3.97 21.40 3.13
N PHE A 131 2.79 20.94 2.69
CA PHE A 131 1.51 21.46 3.17
C PHE A 131 1.33 21.28 4.69
N THR A 132 1.77 20.14 5.20
CA THR A 132 1.68 19.82 6.64
C THR A 132 2.65 20.69 7.44
N LEU A 133 3.85 20.95 6.93
CA LEU A 133 4.83 21.82 7.57
C LEU A 133 4.32 23.27 7.68
N ILE A 134 3.67 23.78 6.62
CA ILE A 134 3.04 25.11 6.64
C ILE A 134 1.99 25.19 7.75
N ASN A 135 1.14 24.17 7.87
CA ASN A 135 0.14 24.10 8.95
C ASN A 135 0.77 24.06 10.35
N ALA A 136 1.91 23.37 10.52
CA ALA A 136 2.61 23.32 11.81
C ALA A 136 3.13 24.71 12.24
N VAL A 137 3.65 25.49 11.29
CA VAL A 137 4.16 26.85 11.55
C VAL A 137 3.03 27.81 11.97
N VAL A 138 1.79 27.56 11.53
CA VAL A 138 0.59 28.34 11.91
C VAL A 138 0.07 27.96 13.32
N GLY A 139 0.85 27.18 14.09
CA GLY A 139 0.57 26.87 15.50
C GLY A 139 -0.11 25.53 15.74
N ASN A 140 -0.24 24.69 14.71
CA ASN A 140 -0.91 23.41 14.83
C ASN A 140 0.06 22.26 15.15
N LEU A 141 0.15 21.88 16.43
CA LEU A 141 0.99 20.78 16.90
C LEU A 141 0.62 19.42 16.28
N LEU A 142 -0.65 19.18 15.92
CA LEU A 142 -1.06 17.92 15.27
C LEU A 142 -0.49 17.78 13.86
N ALA A 143 -0.16 18.89 13.20
CA ALA A 143 0.52 18.85 11.92
C ALA A 143 1.94 18.27 12.03
N LEU A 144 2.62 18.40 13.18
CA LEU A 144 3.91 17.73 13.39
C LEU A 144 3.79 16.20 13.39
N PHE A 145 2.70 15.65 13.96
CA PHE A 145 2.42 14.22 13.91
C PHE A 145 2.15 13.74 12.49
N ALA A 146 1.35 14.48 11.73
CA ALA A 146 1.09 14.18 10.33
C ALA A 146 2.39 14.24 9.49
N ALA A 147 3.25 15.24 9.73
CA ALA A 147 4.56 15.34 9.08
C ALA A 147 5.45 14.14 9.42
N GLY A 148 5.48 13.74 10.69
CA GLY A 148 6.17 12.52 11.14
C GLY A 148 5.64 11.25 10.46
N ALA A 149 4.33 11.10 10.35
CA ALA A 149 3.71 9.96 9.66
C ALA A 149 4.11 9.91 8.18
N ILE A 150 4.17 11.05 7.50
CA ILE A 150 4.60 11.13 6.09
C ILE A 150 6.07 10.72 5.96
N VAL A 151 6.94 11.18 6.87
CA VAL A 151 8.35 10.77 6.90
C VAL A 151 8.47 9.24 7.07
N VAL A 152 7.68 8.64 7.97
CA VAL A 152 7.66 7.19 8.17
C VAL A 152 7.21 6.46 6.90
N VAL A 153 6.17 6.95 6.21
CA VAL A 153 5.69 6.36 4.95
C VAL A 153 6.75 6.45 3.86
N VAL A 154 7.41 7.60 3.71
CA VAL A 154 8.51 7.77 2.74
C VAL A 154 9.68 6.84 3.08
N ALA A 155 10.08 6.76 4.35
CA ALA A 155 11.14 5.87 4.82
C ALA A 155 10.78 4.40 4.56
N ALA A 156 9.55 3.98 4.85
CA ALA A 156 9.06 2.64 4.56
C ALA A 156 9.11 2.33 3.06
N PHE A 157 8.68 3.28 2.22
CA PHE A 157 8.72 3.14 0.77
C PHE A 157 10.15 3.02 0.23
N LEU A 158 11.09 3.80 0.76
CA LEU A 158 12.52 3.70 0.40
C LEU A 158 13.13 2.38 0.88
N TYR A 159 12.79 1.96 2.10
CA TYR A 159 13.25 0.69 2.69
C TYR A 159 12.76 -0.52 1.90
N GLU A 160 11.52 -0.48 1.41
CA GLU A 160 10.93 -1.58 0.64
C GLU A 160 11.75 -1.91 -0.62
N ARG A 161 12.32 -0.90 -1.29
CA ARG A 161 13.25 -1.12 -2.42
C ARG A 161 14.49 -1.91 -2.01
N VAL A 162 15.12 -1.53 -0.91
CA VAL A 162 16.32 -2.21 -0.40
C VAL A 162 15.98 -3.64 -0.01
N ARG A 163 14.85 -3.84 0.67
CA ARG A 163 14.34 -5.15 1.05
C ARG A 163 14.08 -6.04 -0.17
N LEU A 164 13.38 -5.54 -1.19
CA LEU A 164 13.07 -6.29 -2.42
C LEU A 164 14.35 -6.66 -3.20
N ARG A 165 15.33 -5.76 -3.25
CA ARG A 165 16.65 -6.06 -3.85
C ARG A 165 17.36 -7.20 -3.10
N LYS A 166 17.40 -7.14 -1.77
CA LYS A 166 17.99 -8.21 -0.95
C LYS A 166 17.25 -9.54 -1.13
N ALA A 167 15.92 -9.51 -1.21
CA ALA A 167 15.12 -10.70 -1.46
C ALA A 167 15.43 -11.33 -2.84
N LEU A 168 15.55 -10.52 -3.89
CA LEU A 168 15.89 -10.99 -5.24
C LEU A 168 17.28 -11.63 -5.29
N LEU A 169 18.26 -11.01 -4.63
CA LEU A 169 19.62 -11.57 -4.56
C LEU A 169 19.63 -12.93 -3.86
N ARG A 170 18.90 -13.08 -2.75
CA ARG A 170 18.77 -14.36 -2.03
C ARG A 170 18.10 -15.45 -2.86
N LEU A 171 17.10 -15.08 -3.65
CA LEU A 171 16.44 -16.02 -4.57
C LEU A 171 17.42 -16.48 -5.67
N ARG A 172 18.18 -15.57 -6.28
CA ARG A 172 19.14 -15.92 -7.34
C ARG A 172 20.33 -16.75 -6.86
N LEU A 173 20.97 -16.38 -5.75
CA LEU A 173 22.19 -17.03 -5.26
C LEU A 173 22.01 -18.50 -4.85
N ARG A 174 20.79 -18.96 -4.61
CA ARG A 174 20.49 -20.36 -4.29
C ARG A 174 19.97 -21.17 -5.47
N ALA A 175 19.71 -20.55 -6.62
CA ALA A 175 19.37 -21.27 -7.85
C ALA A 175 20.63 -21.82 -8.55
N GLU A 176 21.80 -21.30 -8.21
CA GLU A 176 23.11 -21.70 -8.77
C GLU A 176 23.83 -22.79 -7.93
N ARG A 177 23.21 -23.26 -6.84
CA ARG A 177 23.70 -24.37 -6.01
C ARG A 177 22.80 -25.58 -6.16
#